data_AF-A0A7G2JXS2-F1
#
_entry.id   AF-A0A7G2JXS2-F1
#
_cell.length_a   1.000
_cell.length_b   1.000
_cell.length_c   1.000
_cell.angle_alpha   90.00
_cell.angle_beta   90.00
_cell.angle_gamma   90.00
#
_symmetry.space_group_name_H-M   'P 1'
#
loop_
_entity.id
_entity.type
_entity.pdbx_description
1 polymer ?
#
loop_
_entity_poly.entity_id
_entity_poly.type
_entity_poly.pdbx_seq_one_letter_code
_entity_poly.pdbx_strand_id
1 'polypeptide(L)'
;NYFSTFDRQVILADCLTPLNHSQQAFLDMQMGLNQLFNNFHYGSRNFLHRLFSPRVDRLMFVATKADHITRDQIPNLVSLMRQIVQEGGRHVEFEGIDTEYTAIAAVRTTKQVIVNQQGKEIKA
;
A
#
# COMPACT_ATOMS: atom_id res chain seq x y z
N ASN A 1 -3.82 24.62 3.19
CA ASN A 1 -3.91 24.96 1.75
C ASN A 1 -3.23 23.95 0.80
N TYR A 2 -2.51 22.91 1.25
CA TYR A 2 -1.90 21.93 0.34
C TYR A 2 -2.81 20.73 0.00
N PHE A 3 -3.79 20.41 0.86
CA PHE A 3 -4.59 19.17 0.76
C PHE A 3 -6.01 19.36 0.21
N SER A 4 -6.42 20.58 -0.15
CA SER A 4 -7.80 20.91 -0.57
C SER A 4 -8.10 20.63 -2.05
N THR A 5 -7.17 19.98 -2.77
CA THR A 5 -7.27 19.73 -4.22
C THR A 5 -6.98 18.28 -4.61
N PHE A 6 -6.78 17.37 -3.64
CA PHE A 6 -6.51 15.98 -3.96
C PHE A 6 -7.81 15.21 -4.15
N ASP A 7 -8.07 14.77 -5.39
CA ASP A 7 -9.17 13.86 -5.70
C ASP A 7 -8.77 12.39 -5.44
N ARG A 8 -7.49 12.05 -5.62
CA ARG A 8 -6.95 10.69 -5.48
C ARG A 8 -5.70 10.72 -4.62
N GLN A 9 -5.52 9.70 -3.78
CA GLN A 9 -4.34 9.60 -2.93
C GLN A 9 -3.72 8.21 -3.01
N VAL A 10 -2.39 8.17 -2.86
CA VAL A 10 -1.63 6.92 -2.81
C VAL A 10 -0.82 6.91 -1.52
N ILE A 11 -0.86 5.80 -0.78
CA ILE A 11 0.02 5.52 0.35
C ILE A 11 1.03 4.47 -0.11
N LEU A 12 2.28 4.91 -0.26
CA LEU A 12 3.42 4.06 -0.57
C LEU A 12 4.02 3.52 0.73
N ALA A 13 4.17 2.20 0.84
CA ALA A 13 4.82 1.56 1.99
C ALA A 13 5.88 0.56 1.53
N ASP A 14 7.02 0.54 2.20
CA ASP A 14 8.03 -0.51 2.05
C ASP A 14 7.80 -1.58 3.12
N CYS A 15 7.15 -2.67 2.73
CA CYS A 15 6.89 -3.78 3.65
C CYS A 15 8.05 -4.77 3.74
N LEU A 16 9.02 -4.72 2.82
CA LEU A 16 10.07 -5.73 2.71
C LEU A 16 11.25 -5.42 3.61
N THR A 17 11.68 -4.16 3.69
CA THR A 17 12.83 -3.78 4.54
C THR A 17 12.56 -4.06 6.03
N PRO A 18 11.42 -3.64 6.62
CA PRO A 18 11.15 -3.93 8.04
C PRO A 18 10.94 -5.42 8.31
N LEU A 19 10.24 -6.13 7.40
CA LEU A 19 10.00 -7.58 7.50
C LEU A 19 11.32 -8.38 7.56
N ASN A 20 12.32 -7.97 6.77
CA ASN A 20 13.63 -8.62 6.75
C ASN A 20 14.56 -8.15 7.89
N HIS A 21 14.23 -7.07 8.59
CA HIS A 21 15.11 -6.49 9.61
C HIS A 21 14.83 -7.05 11.00
N SER A 22 13.63 -6.83 11.54
CA SER A 22 13.23 -7.34 12.86
C SER A 22 11.73 -7.22 13.08
N GLN A 23 11.21 -8.01 14.03
CA GLN A 23 9.82 -7.89 14.47
C GLN A 23 9.50 -6.48 14.98
N GLN A 24 10.42 -5.86 15.72
CA GLN A 24 10.23 -4.50 16.23
C GLN A 24 10.08 -3.49 15.09
N ALA A 25 10.97 -3.53 14.08
CA ALA A 25 10.88 -2.62 12.94
C ALA A 25 9.58 -2.82 12.15
N PHE A 26 9.12 -4.06 12.01
CA PHE A 26 7.84 -4.36 11.38
C PHE A 26 6.65 -3.77 12.16
N LEU A 27 6.63 -3.94 13.48
CA LEU A 27 5.58 -3.38 14.35
C LEU A 27 5.61 -1.85 14.34
N ASP A 28 6.79 -1.23 14.36
CA ASP A 28 6.94 0.22 14.31
C ASP A 28 6.40 0.79 13.00
N MET A 29 6.68 0.15 11.86
CA MET A 29 6.08 0.51 10.57
C MET A 29 4.55 0.39 10.61
N GLN A 30 4.02 -0.72 11.14
CA GLN A 30 2.57 -0.92 11.24
C GLN A 30 1.91 0.16 12.11
N MET A 31 2.50 0.50 13.26
CA MET A 31 2.03 1.58 14.12
C MET A 31 2.08 2.94 13.41
N GLY A 32 3.16 3.24 12.71
CA GLY A 32 3.30 4.48 11.94
C GLY A 32 2.23 4.60 10.85
N LEU A 33 1.99 3.53 10.08
CA LEU A 33 0.91 3.48 9.10
C LEU A 33 -0.46 3.68 9.75
N ASN A 34 -0.70 3.06 10.91
CA ASN A 34 -1.95 3.21 11.65
C ASN A 34 -2.18 4.66 12.15
N GLN A 35 -1.12 5.33 12.60
CA GLN A 35 -1.19 6.73 13.02
C GLN A 35 -1.51 7.69 11.88
N LEU A 36 -1.11 7.37 10.64
CA LEU A 36 -1.45 8.18 9.48
C LEU A 36 -2.97 8.28 9.30
N PHE A 37 -3.72 7.19 9.53
CA PHE A 37 -5.19 7.18 9.38
C PHE A 37 -5.90 8.14 10.33
N ASN A 38 -5.39 8.31 11.55
CA ASN A 38 -5.98 9.25 12.52
C ASN A 38 -5.87 10.72 12.10
N ASN A 39 -4.89 11.05 11.25
CA ASN A 39 -4.64 12.42 10.83
C ASN A 39 -5.33 12.78 9.51
N PHE A 40 -5.86 11.79 8.80
CA PHE A 40 -6.56 12.04 7.56
C PHE A 40 -8.03 12.39 7.81
N HIS A 41 -8.46 13.52 7.28
CA HIS A 41 -9.85 13.96 7.32
C HIS A 41 -10.53 13.51 6.02
N TYR A 42 -11.12 12.33 6.06
CA TYR A 42 -11.83 11.71 4.94
C TYR A 42 -13.35 11.69 5.27
N GLY A 43 -14.24 11.68 4.28
CA GLY A 43 -15.68 11.75 4.56
C GLY A 43 -16.58 12.26 3.42
N SER A 44 -17.83 11.79 3.44
CA SER A 44 -18.83 11.99 2.38
C SER A 44 -19.64 13.29 2.48
N ARG A 45 -19.94 13.92 1.32
CA ARG A 45 -21.09 14.82 1.10
C ARG A 45 -21.55 14.78 -0.37
N ASN A 46 -22.85 15.02 -0.58
CA ASN A 46 -23.62 14.93 -1.82
C ASN A 46 -22.95 15.47 -3.11
N PHE A 47 -23.36 14.91 -4.26
CA PHE A 47 -22.87 15.15 -5.62
C PHE A 47 -22.66 16.64 -5.99
N LEU A 48 -23.50 17.55 -5.49
CA LEU A 48 -23.45 18.99 -5.77
C LEU A 48 -22.28 19.72 -5.09
N HIS A 49 -21.74 19.21 -3.98
CA HIS A 49 -20.63 19.85 -3.26
C HIS A 49 -19.25 19.47 -3.82
N ARG A 50 -19.16 18.39 -4.61
CA ARG A 50 -17.91 17.93 -5.27
C ARG A 50 -17.33 18.97 -6.23
N LEU A 51 -18.18 19.80 -6.86
CA LEU A 51 -17.74 20.84 -7.79
C LEU A 51 -17.03 22.03 -7.11
N PHE A 52 -17.17 22.20 -5.79
CA PHE A 52 -16.74 23.41 -5.08
C PHE A 52 -15.74 23.16 -3.93
N SER A 53 -15.44 21.90 -3.59
CA SER A 53 -14.38 21.54 -2.63
C SER A 53 -13.86 20.11 -2.88
N PRO A 54 -12.76 19.94 -3.64
CA PRO A 54 -12.17 18.63 -3.90
C PRO A 54 -11.67 17.98 -2.60
N ARG A 55 -12.08 16.73 -2.36
CA ARG A 55 -11.54 15.86 -1.31
C ARG A 55 -11.37 14.45 -1.86
N VAL A 56 -10.44 13.71 -1.27
CA VAL A 56 -10.03 12.37 -1.70
C VAL A 56 -11.21 11.41 -1.64
N ASP A 57 -11.59 10.84 -2.79
CA ASP A 57 -12.66 9.83 -2.92
C ASP A 57 -12.12 8.44 -3.28
N ARG A 58 -10.84 8.34 -3.66
CA ARG A 58 -10.12 7.05 -3.79
C ARG A 58 -8.76 7.09 -3.13
N LEU A 59 -8.44 5.99 -2.47
CA LEU A 59 -7.16 5.76 -1.81
C LEU A 59 -6.54 4.44 -2.28
N MET A 60 -5.31 4.50 -2.77
CA MET A 60 -4.57 3.30 -3.16
C MET A 60 -3.43 3.03 -2.18
N PHE A 61 -3.43 1.84 -1.58
CA PHE A 61 -2.33 1.31 -0.79
C PHE A 61 -1.37 0.54 -1.68
N VAL A 62 -0.10 0.92 -1.66
CA VAL A 62 0.90 0.40 -2.60
C VAL A 62 2.12 -0.09 -1.83
N ALA A 63 2.35 -1.40 -1.87
CA ALA A 63 3.64 -1.95 -1.47
C ALA A 63 4.70 -1.63 -2.52
N THR A 64 5.77 -0.97 -2.11
CA THR A 64 6.87 -0.55 -2.98
C THR A 64 7.97 -1.60 -3.08
N LYS A 65 8.91 -1.39 -4.01
CA LYS A 65 10.09 -2.26 -4.23
C LYS A 65 9.72 -3.71 -4.57
N ALA A 66 8.60 -3.89 -5.28
CA ALA A 66 8.08 -5.22 -5.59
C ALA A 66 9.00 -6.03 -6.53
N ASP A 67 10.02 -5.41 -7.12
CA ASP A 67 11.07 -6.07 -7.89
C ASP A 67 12.09 -6.80 -7.01
N HIS A 68 12.08 -6.59 -5.69
CA HIS A 68 12.92 -7.33 -4.75
C HIS A 68 12.39 -8.75 -4.43
N ILE A 69 11.26 -9.14 -5.02
CA ILE A 69 10.68 -10.48 -4.90
C ILE A 69 10.35 -11.05 -6.29
N THR A 70 10.16 -12.36 -6.37
CA THR A 70 9.77 -13.03 -7.61
C THR A 70 8.30 -12.73 -7.95
N ARG A 71 7.93 -12.86 -9.24
CA ARG A 71 6.61 -12.43 -9.72
C ARG A 71 5.47 -13.21 -9.05
N ASP A 72 5.71 -14.47 -8.70
CA ASP A 72 4.76 -15.32 -7.98
C ASP A 72 4.54 -14.89 -6.52
N GLN A 73 5.43 -14.07 -5.94
CA GLN A 73 5.28 -13.55 -4.57
C GLN A 73 4.55 -12.21 -4.53
N ILE A 74 4.31 -11.56 -5.67
CA ILE A 74 3.58 -10.29 -5.74
C ILE A 74 2.21 -10.36 -5.04
N PRO A 75 1.38 -11.41 -5.24
CA PRO A 75 0.11 -11.54 -4.52
C PRO A 75 0.29 -11.62 -2.99
N ASN A 76 1.37 -12.25 -2.51
CA ASN A 76 1.68 -12.34 -1.09
C ASN A 76 2.06 -10.97 -0.51
N LEU A 77 2.81 -10.17 -1.26
CA LEU A 77 3.15 -8.79 -0.85
C LEU A 77 1.90 -7.88 -0.81
N VAL A 78 0.98 -8.03 -1.76
CA VAL A 78 -0.32 -7.33 -1.72
C VAL A 78 -1.15 -7.76 -0.51
N SER A 79 -1.21 -9.07 -0.24
CA SER A 79 -1.91 -9.61 0.93
C SER A 79 -1.31 -9.09 2.24
N LEU A 80 0.02 -9.06 2.35
CA LEU A 80 0.73 -8.50 3.50
C LEU A 80 0.37 -7.02 3.70
N MET A 81 0.41 -6.22 2.62
CA MET A 81 0.02 -4.81 2.69
C MET A 81 -1.41 -4.65 3.22
N ARG A 82 -2.36 -5.43 2.69
CA ARG A 82 -3.76 -5.42 3.15
C ARG A 82 -3.89 -5.76 4.63
N GLN A 83 -3.12 -6.74 5.12
CA GLN A 83 -3.12 -7.13 6.53
C GLN A 83 -2.54 -6.02 7.42
N ILE A 84 -1.42 -5.40 7.02
CA ILE A 84 -0.76 -4.33 7.78
C ILE A 84 -1.72 -3.16 8.00
N VAL A 85 -2.46 -2.75 6.98
CA VAL A 85 -3.34 -1.57 7.03
C VAL A 85 -4.81 -1.91 7.23
N GLN A 86 -5.15 -3.14 7.63
CA GLN A 86 -6.55 -3.61 7.68
C GLN A 86 -7.46 -2.74 8.58
N GLU A 87 -6.94 -2.24 9.69
CA GLU A 87 -7.70 -1.37 10.60
C GLU A 87 -7.97 0.00 9.97
N GLY A 88 -6.93 0.64 9.44
CA GLY A 88 -7.05 1.91 8.74
C GLY A 88 -7.88 1.86 7.47
N GLY A 89 -7.71 0.80 6.67
CA GLY A 89 -8.46 0.55 5.45
C GLY A 89 -9.97 0.49 5.71
N ARG A 90 -10.38 -0.25 6.74
CA ARG A 90 -11.79 -0.31 7.16
C ARG A 90 -12.34 1.03 7.61
N HIS A 91 -11.52 1.84 8.29
CA HIS A 91 -11.93 3.17 8.73
C HIS A 91 -12.19 4.11 7.56
N VAL A 92 -11.30 4.17 6.57
CA VAL A 92 -11.47 5.03 5.40
C VAL A 92 -12.60 4.55 4.46
N GLU A 93 -12.79 3.23 4.35
CA GLU A 93 -13.92 2.64 3.61
C GLU A 93 -15.26 3.04 4.24
N PHE A 94 -15.35 3.04 5.57
CA PHE A 94 -16.53 3.50 6.30
C PHE A 94 -16.86 4.97 6.03
N GLU A 95 -15.85 5.80 5.77
CA GLU A 95 -16.02 7.21 5.42
C GLU A 95 -16.40 7.45 3.94
N GLY A 96 -16.57 6.37 3.17
CA GLY A 96 -17.01 6.40 1.78
C GLY A 96 -15.87 6.56 0.76
N ILE A 97 -14.63 6.26 1.16
CA ILE A 97 -13.49 6.23 0.24
C ILE A 97 -13.35 4.83 -0.36
N ASP A 98 -13.21 4.79 -1.68
CA ASP A 98 -12.93 3.57 -2.42
C ASP A 98 -11.43 3.21 -2.30
N THR A 99 -11.14 2.03 -1.76
CA THR A 99 -9.80 1.56 -1.41
C THR A 99 -9.30 0.46 -2.35
N GLU A 100 -8.08 0.63 -2.84
CA GLU A 100 -7.39 -0.39 -3.63
C GLU A 100 -6.04 -0.76 -3.04
N TYR A 101 -5.55 -1.96 -3.40
CA TYR A 101 -4.30 -2.51 -2.90
C TYR A 101 -3.49 -3.06 -4.07
N THR A 102 -2.22 -2.67 -4.17
CA THR A 102 -1.30 -3.23 -5.17
C THR A 102 0.13 -3.27 -4.66
N ALA A 103 1.02 -3.86 -5.47
CA ALA A 103 2.45 -3.82 -5.26
C ALA A 103 3.14 -3.40 -6.57
N ILE A 104 4.07 -2.45 -6.47
CA ILE A 104 4.80 -1.91 -7.61
C ILE A 104 6.29 -1.81 -7.35
N ALA A 105 7.06 -1.79 -8.43
CA ALA A 105 8.41 -1.26 -8.46
C ALA A 105 8.41 -0.02 -9.35
N ALA A 106 8.45 1.17 -8.74
CA ALA A 106 8.46 2.43 -9.48
C ALA A 106 9.70 2.54 -10.38
N VAL A 107 10.83 2.01 -9.91
CA VAL A 107 12.05 1.81 -10.68
C VAL A 107 12.46 0.37 -10.51
N ARG A 108 12.55 -0.38 -11.60
CA ARG A 108 12.96 -1.78 -11.58
C ARG A 108 14.48 -1.89 -11.62
N THR A 109 15.05 -2.51 -10.61
CA THR A 109 16.50 -2.70 -10.42
C THR A 109 16.93 -4.17 -10.50
N THR A 110 15.98 -5.11 -10.58
CA THR A 110 16.23 -6.55 -10.66
C THR A 110 15.73 -7.19 -11.98
N LYS A 111 16.25 -8.37 -12.30
CA LYS A 111 15.79 -9.23 -13.41
C LYS A 111 15.36 -10.58 -12.85
N GLN A 112 14.29 -11.14 -13.39
CA GLN A 112 13.82 -12.47 -12.97
C GLN A 112 14.55 -13.55 -13.75
N VAL A 113 15.00 -14.56 -13.02
CA VAL A 113 15.71 -15.71 -13.57
C VAL A 113 15.10 -17.00 -13.02
N ILE A 114 15.27 -18.08 -13.77
CA ILE A 114 14.95 -19.43 -13.30
C ILE A 114 16.28 -20.15 -13.14
N VAL A 115 16.54 -20.63 -11.93
CA VAL A 115 17.75 -21.38 -11.58
C VAL A 115 17.37 -22.84 -11.39
N ASN A 116 18.11 -23.74 -12.03
CA ASN A 116 17.98 -25.17 -11.76
C ASN A 116 18.92 -25.53 -10.61
N GLN A 117 18.35 -25.91 -9.47
CA GLN A 117 19.09 -26.38 -8.31
C GLN A 117 18.67 -27.82 -8.02
N GLN A 118 19.60 -28.76 -8.19
CA GLN A 118 19.37 -30.20 -7.93
C GLN A 118 18.15 -30.77 -8.69
N GLY A 119 17.93 -30.34 -9.93
CA GLY A 119 16.80 -30.80 -10.75
C GLY A 119 15.48 -30.08 -10.47
N LYS A 120 15.46 -29.14 -9.52
CA LYS A 120 14.29 -28.30 -9.21
C LYS A 120 14.48 -26.91 -9.80
N GLU A 121 13.50 -26.46 -10.58
CA GLU A 121 13.44 -25.07 -11.02
C GLU A 121 13.00 -24.16 -9.88
N ILE A 122 13.81 -23.14 -9.60
CA ILE A 122 13.56 -22.12 -8.58
C ILE A 122 13.54 -20.76 -9.29
N LYS A 123 12.49 -19.98 -9.04
CA LYS A 123 12.41 -18.58 -9.48
C LYS A 123 13.26 -17.75 -8.54
N ALA A 124 14.13 -16.92 -9.09
CA ALA A 124 15.00 -16.00 -8.35
C ALA A 124 15.02 -14.61 -9.01
#